data_AF-A0AAN0JAG5-F1
#
_entry.id   AF-A0AAN0JAG5-F1
#
_cell.length_a   1.000
_cell.length_b   1.000
_cell.length_c   1.000
_cell.angle_alpha   90.00
_cell.angle_beta   90.00
_cell.angle_gamma   90.00
#
_symmetry.space_group_name_H-M   'P 1'
#
loop_
_entity.id
_entity.type
_entity.pdbx_description
1 polymer ?
#
loop_
_entity_poly.entity_id
_entity_poly.type
_entity_poly.pdbx_seq_one_letter_code
_entity_poly.pdbx_strand_id
1 'polypeptide(L)'
;MIHQQSQSLASTAAESTGVEEAMTYAGLVYYEEKRAEDLVTFAVVKDLNALLEFIKKDCPHAERGQNILFRFKDYNGYIELKFDAPQKKPFTGWCIEPHMDSCKFLRCDVDKFGEANYPLPSTCLVSVYGSDDAVPTLHYSVPLDGVADPKTLFIHRSLRTLGLSLPAIPVNPRPLPVLRKREQGLDLVSIKKRVQQVLTKHQAVLSEAFSLSLSSIFNEMAGVGIVSNDSEKSYEAIIKSFKVGMSFMKSSSDLESYCVKFLNGLSKVGGPVALAAETICDEWTEASEGELLFDCLAKRTKNT
;
A
#
# COMPACT_ATOMS: atom_id res chain seq x y z
N MET A 1 -39.75 -53.77 30.84
CA MET A 1 -38.29 -53.61 30.69
C MET A 1 -37.96 -53.98 29.25
N ILE A 2 -37.48 -52.99 28.51
CA ILE A 2 -37.23 -52.99 27.07
C ILE A 2 -35.87 -53.61 26.80
N HIS A 3 -35.75 -54.40 25.72
CA HIS A 3 -34.60 -54.53 24.80
C HIS A 3 -34.68 -55.90 24.11
N GLN A 4 -34.37 -56.10 22.83
CA GLN A 4 -34.10 -55.26 21.67
C GLN A 4 -33.98 -56.28 20.52
N GLN A 5 -34.86 -56.26 19.53
CA GLN A 5 -34.67 -57.02 18.29
C GLN A 5 -33.90 -56.12 17.33
N SER A 6 -32.63 -56.45 17.07
CA SER A 6 -31.82 -55.86 16.01
C SER A 6 -32.24 -56.49 14.67
N GLN A 7 -33.18 -55.85 13.97
CA GLN A 7 -33.45 -56.13 12.56
C GLN A 7 -32.55 -55.25 11.70
N SER A 8 -31.85 -55.91 10.78
CA SER A 8 -31.02 -55.31 9.75
C SER A 8 -31.87 -54.59 8.72
N LEU A 9 -31.64 -53.30 8.56
CA LEU A 9 -31.93 -52.55 7.33
C LEU A 9 -30.61 -51.94 6.87
N ALA A 10 -29.81 -52.74 6.17
CA ALA A 10 -28.74 -52.19 5.34
C ALA A 10 -29.44 -51.51 4.15
N SER A 11 -29.80 -50.24 4.34
CA SER A 11 -30.22 -49.37 3.26
C SER A 11 -29.07 -49.27 2.27
N THR A 12 -29.35 -49.68 1.04
CA THR A 12 -28.59 -49.42 -0.17
C THR A 12 -27.93 -48.05 -0.08
N ALA A 13 -26.60 -48.05 0.07
CA ALA A 13 -25.81 -46.86 -0.19
C ALA A 13 -26.07 -46.50 -1.64
N ALA A 14 -26.88 -45.47 -1.87
CA ALA A 14 -26.86 -44.76 -3.12
C ALA A 14 -25.44 -44.20 -3.21
N GLU A 15 -24.58 -44.89 -3.95
CA GLU A 15 -23.38 -44.31 -4.51
C GLU A 15 -23.85 -43.10 -5.31
N SER A 16 -23.86 -41.95 -4.63
CA SER A 16 -23.83 -40.67 -5.29
C SER A 16 -22.53 -40.68 -6.08
N THR A 17 -22.61 -41.09 -7.34
CA THR A 17 -21.73 -40.58 -8.38
C THR A 17 -22.06 -39.09 -8.49
N GLY A 18 -21.65 -38.34 -7.48
CA GLY A 18 -21.62 -36.90 -7.51
C GLY A 18 -20.65 -36.57 -8.61
N VAL A 19 -21.18 -36.14 -9.75
CA VAL A 19 -20.40 -35.36 -10.70
C VAL A 19 -19.95 -34.16 -9.89
N GLU A 20 -18.73 -34.24 -9.37
CA GLU A 20 -18.13 -33.19 -8.58
C GLU A 20 -18.08 -31.98 -9.51
N GLU A 21 -18.97 -31.04 -9.25
CA GLU A 21 -19.08 -29.82 -10.04
C GLU A 21 -17.68 -29.22 -10.10
N ALA A 22 -17.14 -29.05 -11.31
CA ALA A 22 -15.77 -28.60 -11.51
C ALA A 22 -15.64 -27.15 -11.02
N MET A 23 -15.50 -26.98 -9.70
CA MET A 23 -15.42 -25.71 -9.01
C MET A 23 -14.23 -24.94 -9.56
N THR A 24 -14.54 -23.83 -10.22
CA THR A 24 -13.54 -22.95 -10.83
C THR A 24 -13.27 -21.81 -9.86
N TYR A 25 -11.99 -21.54 -9.65
CA TYR A 25 -11.48 -20.49 -8.78
C TYR A 25 -10.81 -19.42 -9.63
N ALA A 26 -10.77 -18.20 -9.10
CA ALA A 26 -10.11 -17.07 -9.72
C ALA A 26 -8.86 -16.67 -8.94
N GLY A 27 -7.76 -16.49 -9.66
CA GLY A 27 -6.57 -15.80 -9.18
C GLY A 27 -6.52 -14.42 -9.81
N LEU A 28 -6.25 -13.39 -9.03
CA LEU A 28 -6.09 -12.02 -9.51
C LEU A 28 -4.82 -11.40 -8.94
N VAL A 29 -4.03 -10.80 -9.83
CA VAL A 29 -2.93 -9.91 -9.46
C VAL A 29 -3.46 -8.48 -9.45
N TYR A 30 -3.15 -7.74 -8.41
CA TYR A 30 -3.32 -6.29 -8.41
C TYR A 30 -2.14 -5.64 -7.72
N TYR A 31 -1.96 -4.36 -7.99
CA TYR A 31 -0.76 -3.66 -7.61
C TYR A 31 -1.07 -2.36 -6.91
N GLU A 32 -0.31 -2.08 -5.87
CA GLU A 32 -0.36 -0.83 -5.15
C GLU A 32 1.02 -0.20 -5.21
N GLU A 33 1.09 1.04 -5.69
CA GLU A 33 2.34 1.76 -5.73
C GLU A 33 2.73 2.22 -4.31
N LYS A 34 3.91 1.80 -3.82
CA LYS A 34 4.47 2.24 -2.54
C LYS A 34 5.88 2.81 -2.75
N ARG A 35 5.96 4.11 -3.08
CA ARG A 35 7.23 4.85 -3.22
C ARG A 35 8.21 4.18 -4.21
N ALA A 36 9.25 3.53 -3.67
CA ALA A 36 10.34 2.88 -4.39
C ALA A 36 10.07 1.40 -4.69
N GLU A 37 9.01 0.83 -4.13
CA GLU A 37 8.58 -0.54 -4.40
C GLU A 37 7.15 -0.58 -4.98
N ASP A 38 6.92 -1.55 -5.83
CA ASP A 38 5.58 -1.97 -6.23
C ASP A 38 5.13 -3.09 -5.31
N LEU A 39 4.02 -2.87 -4.62
CA LEU A 39 3.40 -3.90 -3.82
C LEU A 39 2.48 -4.72 -4.71
N VAL A 40 2.85 -5.97 -4.94
CA VAL A 40 2.07 -6.90 -5.74
C VAL A 40 1.26 -7.79 -4.81
N THR A 41 -0.07 -7.78 -4.98
CA THR A 41 -0.93 -8.71 -4.25
C THR A 41 -1.48 -9.76 -5.19
N PHE A 42 -1.27 -11.01 -4.83
CA PHE A 42 -1.93 -12.17 -5.42
C PHE A 42 -3.10 -12.56 -4.55
N ALA A 43 -4.32 -12.43 -5.05
CA ALA A 43 -5.53 -12.86 -4.36
C ALA A 43 -6.13 -14.09 -5.03
N VAL A 44 -6.62 -15.02 -4.21
CA VAL A 44 -7.26 -16.26 -4.65
C VAL A 44 -8.65 -16.35 -4.03
N VAL A 45 -9.66 -16.50 -4.87
CA VAL A 45 -11.07 -16.47 -4.46
C VAL A 45 -11.92 -17.44 -5.26
N LYS A 46 -13.06 -17.83 -4.68
CA LYS A 46 -14.12 -18.56 -5.38
C LYS A 46 -15.01 -17.62 -6.20
N ASP A 47 -15.36 -16.46 -5.64
CA ASP A 47 -16.17 -15.43 -6.30
C ASP A 47 -15.30 -14.23 -6.70
N LEU A 48 -15.04 -14.11 -8.01
CA LEU A 48 -14.27 -12.99 -8.54
C LEU A 48 -14.99 -11.65 -8.32
N ASN A 49 -16.31 -11.59 -8.49
CA ASN A 49 -17.05 -10.32 -8.36
C ASN A 49 -16.95 -9.77 -6.94
N ALA A 50 -17.05 -10.64 -5.93
CA ALA A 50 -16.85 -10.26 -4.53
C ALA A 50 -15.44 -9.67 -4.30
N LEU A 51 -14.40 -10.25 -4.92
CA LEU A 51 -13.04 -9.71 -4.85
C LEU A 51 -12.92 -8.35 -5.54
N LEU A 52 -13.59 -8.16 -6.69
CA LEU A 52 -13.54 -6.87 -7.38
C LEU A 52 -14.20 -5.75 -6.56
N GLU A 53 -15.29 -6.05 -5.86
CA GLU A 53 -15.93 -5.10 -4.96
C GLU A 53 -15.06 -4.81 -3.72
N PHE A 54 -14.42 -5.84 -3.15
CA PHE A 54 -13.45 -5.66 -2.07
C PHE A 54 -12.30 -4.73 -2.50
N ILE A 55 -11.66 -4.98 -3.65
CA ILE A 55 -10.55 -4.15 -4.13
C ILE A 55 -11.00 -2.70 -4.36
N LYS A 56 -12.17 -2.47 -4.96
CA LYS A 56 -12.68 -1.09 -5.15
C LYS A 56 -12.87 -0.34 -3.85
N LYS A 57 -13.27 -1.04 -2.79
CA LYS A 57 -13.57 -0.46 -1.48
C LYS A 57 -12.33 -0.26 -0.63
N ASP A 58 -11.52 -1.31 -0.50
CA ASP A 58 -10.43 -1.40 0.46
C ASP A 58 -9.05 -1.06 -0.15
N CYS A 59 -8.90 -1.19 -1.48
CA CYS A 59 -7.69 -0.86 -2.23
C CYS A 59 -8.02 0.05 -3.45
N PRO A 60 -8.63 1.24 -3.27
CA PRO A 60 -9.24 2.01 -4.36
C PRO A 60 -8.25 2.50 -5.43
N HIS A 61 -6.96 2.58 -5.09
CA HIS A 61 -5.90 2.98 -6.02
C HIS A 61 -5.16 1.81 -6.65
N ALA A 62 -5.58 0.57 -6.37
CA ALA A 62 -4.91 -0.60 -6.92
C ALA A 62 -5.08 -0.71 -8.43
N GLU A 63 -3.96 -0.86 -9.14
CA GLU A 63 -3.94 -1.21 -10.55
C GLU A 63 -4.28 -2.69 -10.70
N ARG A 64 -5.31 -3.01 -11.49
CA ARG A 64 -5.65 -4.40 -11.78
C ARG A 64 -4.65 -5.00 -12.77
N GLY A 65 -4.05 -6.12 -12.40
CA GLY A 65 -3.17 -6.92 -13.24
C GLY A 65 -3.86 -8.11 -13.91
N GLN A 66 -3.07 -9.14 -14.15
CA GLN A 66 -3.52 -10.41 -14.76
C GLN A 66 -4.55 -11.12 -13.87
N ASN A 67 -5.58 -11.68 -14.49
CA ASN A 67 -6.49 -12.63 -13.86
C ASN A 67 -6.42 -14.00 -14.54
N ILE A 68 -6.61 -15.07 -13.77
CA ILE A 68 -6.64 -16.44 -14.26
C ILE A 68 -7.80 -17.21 -13.64
N LEU A 69 -8.33 -18.17 -14.38
CA LEU A 69 -9.24 -19.19 -13.86
C LEU A 69 -8.50 -20.51 -13.77
N PHE A 70 -8.71 -21.23 -12.68
CA PHE A 70 -8.09 -22.52 -12.43
C PHE A 70 -8.97 -23.40 -11.57
N ARG A 71 -8.56 -24.67 -11.42
CA ARG A 71 -9.16 -25.62 -10.50
C ARG A 71 -8.06 -26.19 -9.61
N PHE A 72 -8.36 -26.43 -8.34
CA PHE A 72 -7.46 -27.20 -7.49
C PHE A 72 -7.32 -28.62 -8.05
N LYS A 73 -6.11 -29.18 -7.95
CA LYS A 73 -5.84 -30.55 -8.37
C LYS A 73 -6.54 -31.57 -7.46
N ASP A 74 -6.54 -31.29 -6.15
CA ASP A 74 -7.06 -32.17 -5.11
C ASP A 74 -8.20 -31.51 -4.32
N TYR A 75 -9.14 -32.32 -3.82
CA TYR A 75 -10.32 -31.80 -3.10
C TYR A 75 -9.94 -30.98 -1.86
N ASN A 76 -9.10 -31.53 -0.98
CA ASN A 76 -8.55 -30.84 0.19
C ASN A 76 -7.17 -30.20 -0.12
N GLY A 77 -6.96 -29.85 -1.40
CA GLY A 77 -5.67 -29.37 -1.88
C GLY A 77 -5.36 -27.94 -1.47
N TYR A 78 -4.15 -27.54 -1.84
CA TYR A 78 -3.71 -26.16 -1.83
C TYR A 78 -3.06 -25.84 -3.17
N ILE A 79 -2.97 -24.55 -3.46
CA ILE A 79 -2.06 -24.08 -4.50
C ILE A 79 -0.89 -23.36 -3.88
N GLU A 80 0.25 -23.37 -4.55
CA GLU A 80 1.45 -22.66 -4.11
C GLU A 80 2.03 -21.82 -5.24
N LEU A 81 2.37 -20.56 -4.94
CA LEU A 81 3.09 -19.68 -5.83
C LEU A 81 4.60 -19.99 -5.75
N LYS A 82 5.21 -20.37 -6.88
CA LYS A 82 6.63 -20.72 -6.95
C LYS A 82 7.48 -19.54 -7.41
N PHE A 83 8.24 -18.95 -6.48
CA PHE A 83 9.20 -17.85 -6.71
C PHE A 83 10.64 -18.34 -6.90
N ASP A 84 10.87 -19.64 -6.93
CA ASP A 84 12.16 -20.28 -7.17
C ASP A 84 12.27 -20.90 -8.58
N ALA A 85 11.20 -20.78 -9.37
CA ALA A 85 11.15 -21.33 -10.72
C ALA A 85 12.15 -20.63 -11.67
N PRO A 86 12.80 -21.38 -12.59
CA PRO A 86 13.69 -20.79 -13.58
C PRO A 86 13.00 -19.75 -14.48
N GLN A 87 13.63 -18.60 -14.65
CA GLN A 87 13.09 -17.48 -15.43
C GLN A 87 13.63 -17.49 -16.86
N LYS A 88 12.75 -17.26 -17.85
CA LYS A 88 13.12 -17.15 -19.27
C LYS A 88 13.69 -15.77 -19.64
N LYS A 89 13.24 -14.73 -18.95
CA LYS A 89 13.69 -13.34 -19.16
C LYS A 89 14.60 -12.92 -18.02
N PRO A 90 15.58 -12.04 -18.28
CA PRO A 90 16.43 -11.50 -17.23
C PRO A 90 15.59 -10.67 -16.25
N PHE A 91 15.95 -10.75 -14.98
CA PHE A 91 15.40 -9.93 -13.90
C PHE A 91 16.53 -9.33 -13.05
N THR A 92 17.75 -9.23 -13.60
CA THR A 92 18.91 -8.64 -12.93
C THR A 92 18.55 -7.25 -12.38
N GLY A 93 19.00 -6.98 -11.15
CA GLY A 93 18.70 -5.76 -10.39
C GLY A 93 17.26 -5.65 -9.85
N TRP A 94 16.38 -6.60 -10.14
CA TRP A 94 15.07 -6.67 -9.49
C TRP A 94 15.13 -7.60 -8.27
N CYS A 95 14.56 -7.13 -7.16
CA CYS A 95 14.24 -7.97 -6.03
C CYS A 95 12.74 -8.25 -5.98
N ILE A 96 12.39 -9.49 -5.68
CA ILE A 96 11.02 -9.99 -5.59
C ILE A 96 10.93 -10.76 -4.27
N GLU A 97 10.26 -10.17 -3.28
CA GLU A 97 10.22 -10.66 -1.90
C GLU A 97 8.78 -10.94 -1.47
N PRO A 98 8.35 -12.22 -1.45
CA PRO A 98 7.09 -12.61 -0.84
C PRO A 98 7.12 -12.39 0.67
N HIS A 99 6.03 -11.88 1.25
CA HIS A 99 5.92 -11.61 2.69
C HIS A 99 5.48 -12.83 3.51
N MET A 100 5.52 -14.03 2.90
CA MET A 100 5.20 -15.29 3.54
C MET A 100 6.22 -16.36 3.14
N ASP A 101 6.67 -17.16 4.10
CA ASP A 101 7.65 -18.24 3.87
C ASP A 101 7.16 -19.29 2.87
N SER A 102 5.84 -19.53 2.85
CA SER A 102 5.19 -20.35 1.84
C SER A 102 3.94 -19.63 1.33
N CYS A 103 3.95 -19.17 0.07
CA CYS A 103 2.76 -18.57 -0.57
C CYS A 103 1.77 -19.66 -1.00
N LYS A 104 1.22 -20.36 0.00
CA LYS A 104 0.25 -21.45 -0.12
C LYS A 104 -1.16 -20.95 0.20
N PHE A 105 -2.12 -21.38 -0.60
CA PHE A 105 -3.54 -21.10 -0.41
C PHE A 105 -4.30 -22.40 -0.28
N LEU A 106 -4.80 -22.69 0.93
CA LEU A 106 -5.64 -23.84 1.19
C LEU A 106 -7.03 -23.61 0.56
N ARG A 107 -7.56 -24.61 -0.17
CA ARG A 107 -8.89 -24.48 -0.77
C ARG A 107 -9.97 -24.14 0.25
N CYS A 108 -9.92 -24.75 1.43
CA CYS A 108 -10.88 -24.52 2.50
C CYS A 108 -10.86 -23.09 3.07
N ASP A 109 -9.75 -22.35 2.94
CA ASP A 109 -9.70 -20.93 3.34
C ASP A 109 -10.15 -20.02 2.21
N VAL A 110 -9.82 -20.37 0.96
CA VAL A 110 -10.32 -19.69 -0.24
C VAL A 110 -11.85 -19.75 -0.31
N ASP A 111 -12.45 -20.88 0.08
CA ASP A 111 -13.90 -21.09 0.07
C ASP A 111 -14.65 -20.21 1.10
N LYS A 112 -13.99 -19.75 2.16
CA LYS A 112 -14.61 -18.94 3.24
C LYS A 112 -14.72 -17.45 2.89
N PHE A 113 -14.02 -16.98 1.86
CA PHE A 113 -14.04 -15.56 1.51
C PHE A 113 -15.46 -15.08 1.19
N GLY A 114 -15.90 -14.03 1.91
CA GLY A 114 -17.23 -13.44 1.77
C GLY A 114 -18.26 -13.97 2.77
N GLU A 115 -17.87 -14.91 3.63
CA GLU A 115 -18.68 -15.29 4.79
C GLU A 115 -18.70 -14.18 5.85
N ALA A 116 -19.77 -14.11 6.65
CA ALA A 116 -19.99 -13.04 7.63
C ALA A 116 -18.82 -12.85 8.61
N ASN A 117 -18.12 -13.94 8.96
CA ASN A 117 -16.97 -13.94 9.87
C ASN A 117 -15.62 -14.02 9.15
N TYR A 118 -15.60 -14.07 7.82
CA TYR A 118 -14.38 -14.22 7.03
C TYR A 118 -14.42 -13.30 5.78
N PRO A 119 -14.37 -11.98 5.98
CA PRO A 119 -14.57 -11.01 4.90
C PRO A 119 -13.31 -10.79 4.04
N LEU A 120 -12.15 -11.35 4.40
CA LEU A 120 -10.88 -11.09 3.74
C LEU A 120 -10.54 -12.23 2.75
N PRO A 121 -10.05 -11.90 1.54
CA PRO A 121 -9.62 -12.92 0.59
C PRO A 121 -8.30 -13.55 1.05
N SER A 122 -8.00 -14.77 0.56
CA SER A 122 -6.68 -15.35 0.73
C SER A 122 -5.69 -14.63 -0.19
N THR A 123 -4.65 -14.02 0.39
CA THR A 123 -3.68 -13.19 -0.35
C THR A 123 -2.21 -13.53 -0.05
N CYS A 124 -1.34 -13.37 -1.04
CA CYS A 124 0.12 -13.34 -0.89
C CYS A 124 0.61 -11.99 -1.36
N LEU A 125 1.23 -11.27 -0.44
CA LEU A 125 1.80 -9.95 -0.67
C LEU A 125 3.27 -10.10 -1.06
N VAL A 126 3.70 -9.36 -2.08
CA VAL A 126 5.06 -9.43 -2.62
C VAL A 126 5.58 -8.02 -2.85
N SER A 127 6.72 -7.70 -2.24
CA SER A 127 7.47 -6.49 -2.53
C SER A 127 8.29 -6.68 -3.80
N VAL A 128 8.20 -5.72 -4.72
CA VAL A 128 8.99 -5.71 -5.95
C VAL A 128 9.69 -4.37 -6.09
N TYR A 129 11.03 -4.38 -6.08
CA TYR A 129 11.83 -3.18 -6.25
C TYR A 129 12.96 -3.41 -7.24
N GLY A 130 13.26 -2.39 -8.04
CA GLY A 130 14.38 -2.39 -8.98
C GLY A 130 15.49 -1.47 -8.47
N SER A 131 16.73 -1.96 -8.47
CA SER A 131 17.93 -1.15 -8.25
C SER A 131 18.32 -0.35 -9.50
N ASP A 132 19.30 0.56 -9.37
CA ASP A 132 19.78 1.42 -10.47
C ASP A 132 20.34 0.63 -11.67
N ASP A 133 20.84 -0.59 -11.43
CA ASP A 133 21.35 -1.51 -12.44
C ASP A 133 20.30 -2.48 -12.99
N ALA A 134 19.03 -2.34 -12.57
CA ALA A 134 17.99 -3.27 -12.99
C ALA A 134 17.66 -3.13 -14.48
N VAL A 135 17.27 -4.25 -15.09
CA VAL A 135 16.76 -4.22 -16.46
C VAL A 135 15.49 -3.34 -16.52
N PRO A 136 15.22 -2.59 -17.61
CA PRO A 136 14.14 -1.60 -17.65
C PRO A 136 12.74 -2.14 -17.34
N THR A 137 12.54 -3.44 -17.56
CA THR A 137 11.24 -4.07 -17.42
C THR A 137 11.40 -5.44 -16.78
N LEU A 138 10.69 -5.65 -15.68
CA LEU A 138 10.46 -6.94 -15.07
C LEU A 138 9.33 -7.67 -15.79
N HIS A 139 9.56 -8.94 -16.11
CA HIS A 139 8.53 -9.86 -16.56
C HIS A 139 8.81 -11.23 -15.94
N TYR A 140 8.48 -11.32 -14.65
CA TYR A 140 8.83 -12.43 -13.78
C TYR A 140 7.69 -13.44 -13.74
N SER A 141 7.98 -14.70 -14.04
CA SER A 141 7.02 -15.80 -14.08
C SER A 141 6.90 -16.50 -12.72
N VAL A 142 5.66 -16.67 -12.27
CA VAL A 142 5.30 -17.33 -11.02
C VAL A 142 4.37 -18.51 -11.36
N PRO A 143 4.91 -19.72 -11.55
CA PRO A 143 4.11 -20.92 -11.77
C PRO A 143 3.25 -21.25 -10.55
N LEU A 144 2.07 -21.81 -10.81
CA LEU A 144 1.18 -22.34 -9.79
C LEU A 144 1.37 -23.84 -9.68
N ASP A 145 1.74 -24.30 -8.50
CA ASP A 145 1.68 -25.71 -8.13
C ASP A 145 0.33 -26.04 -7.48
N GLY A 146 -0.13 -27.29 -7.56
CA GLY A 146 -1.41 -27.74 -6.98
C GLY A 146 -2.66 -27.41 -7.80
N VAL A 147 -2.53 -26.89 -9.03
CA VAL A 147 -3.64 -26.69 -9.97
C VAL A 147 -3.83 -27.89 -10.90
N ALA A 148 -5.07 -28.19 -11.29
CA ALA A 148 -5.39 -29.30 -12.18
C ALA A 148 -4.78 -29.14 -13.58
N ASP A 149 -4.76 -27.90 -14.08
CA ASP A 149 -4.19 -27.51 -15.36
C ASP A 149 -3.06 -26.51 -15.08
N PRO A 150 -1.81 -26.74 -15.52
CA PRO A 150 -0.69 -25.85 -15.21
C PRO A 150 -0.97 -24.39 -15.61
N LYS A 151 -0.79 -23.48 -14.66
CA LYS A 151 -0.93 -22.02 -14.86
C LYS A 151 0.31 -21.30 -14.39
N THR A 152 0.54 -20.13 -14.97
CA THR A 152 1.64 -19.25 -14.61
C THR A 152 1.12 -17.82 -14.59
N LEU A 153 1.41 -17.12 -13.50
CA LEU A 153 1.18 -15.69 -13.36
C LEU A 153 2.45 -14.93 -13.73
N PHE A 154 2.29 -13.70 -14.17
CA PHE A 154 3.43 -12.83 -14.48
C PHE A 154 3.36 -11.55 -13.65
N ILE A 155 4.43 -11.28 -12.91
CA ILE A 155 4.69 -9.97 -12.34
C ILE A 155 5.33 -9.12 -13.44
N HIS A 156 4.62 -8.08 -13.85
CA HIS A 156 5.11 -7.15 -14.84
C HIS A 156 5.28 -5.77 -14.22
N ARG A 157 6.51 -5.26 -14.23
CA ARG A 157 6.87 -3.92 -13.74
C ARG A 157 7.89 -3.25 -14.63
N SER A 158 7.86 -1.93 -14.65
CA SER A 158 8.87 -1.12 -15.35
C SER A 158 9.61 -0.30 -14.32
N LEU A 159 10.92 -0.14 -14.52
CA LEU A 159 11.70 0.77 -13.68
C LEU A 159 11.08 2.16 -13.78
N ARG A 160 10.77 2.74 -12.62
CA ARG A 160 10.29 4.12 -12.54
C ARG A 160 11.46 5.02 -12.92
N THR A 161 11.46 5.49 -14.16
CA THR A 161 12.43 6.53 -14.56
C THR A 161 11.99 7.79 -13.81
N LEU A 162 12.77 8.23 -12.82
CA LEU A 162 12.63 9.60 -12.32
C LEU A 162 12.83 10.49 -13.55
N GLY A 163 11.78 11.17 -13.99
CA GLY A 163 11.79 12.00 -15.18
C GLY A 163 12.72 13.20 -15.00
N LEU A 164 14.03 12.99 -15.06
CA LEU A 164 15.01 14.04 -15.35
C LEU A 164 14.93 14.34 -16.85
N SER A 165 13.83 14.96 -17.28
CA SER A 165 13.85 15.75 -18.50
C SER A 165 14.53 17.08 -18.19
N LEU A 166 15.85 17.06 -18.00
CA LEU A 166 16.65 18.26 -18.11
C LEU A 166 16.87 18.54 -19.61
N PRO A 167 16.67 19.78 -20.10
CA PRO A 167 17.01 20.11 -21.48
C PRO A 167 18.52 19.91 -21.68
N ALA A 168 18.88 19.10 -22.67
CA ALA A 168 20.26 18.85 -23.03
C ALA A 168 20.94 20.16 -23.46
N ILE A 169 21.85 20.67 -22.63
CA ILE A 169 22.83 21.67 -23.06
C ILE A 169 24.06 20.90 -23.56
N PRO A 170 24.52 21.11 -24.81
CA PRO A 170 25.68 20.40 -25.33
C PRO A 170 26.95 21.13 -24.89
N VAL A 171 27.79 20.51 -24.05
CA VAL A 171 29.16 20.99 -23.83
C VAL A 171 30.17 19.84 -23.77
N ASN A 172 31.19 20.02 -24.63
CA ASN A 172 32.39 19.23 -24.90
C ASN A 172 33.10 18.62 -23.66
N PRO A 173 33.83 17.49 -23.82
CA PRO A 173 34.40 16.74 -22.71
C PRO A 173 35.75 17.32 -22.24
N ARG A 174 35.89 17.55 -20.93
CA ARG A 174 37.19 17.57 -20.23
C ARG A 174 37.09 16.75 -18.94
N PRO A 175 38.22 16.16 -18.46
CA PRO A 175 38.19 15.05 -17.51
C PRO A 175 37.71 15.47 -16.12
N LEU A 176 36.90 14.59 -15.53
CA LEU A 176 36.32 14.68 -14.19
C LEU A 176 37.40 14.83 -13.09
N PRO A 177 37.20 15.71 -12.10
CA PRO A 177 37.76 15.51 -10.78
C PRO A 177 36.91 14.47 -10.03
N VAL A 178 37.62 13.52 -9.42
CA VAL A 178 37.11 12.47 -8.52
C VAL A 178 36.03 13.02 -7.57
N LEU A 179 34.78 12.58 -7.75
CA LEU A 179 33.71 12.82 -6.79
C LEU A 179 33.95 11.93 -5.57
N ARG A 180 34.57 12.50 -4.53
CA ARG A 180 34.59 11.90 -3.20
C ARG A 180 33.16 11.89 -2.68
N LYS A 181 32.56 10.70 -2.66
CA LYS A 181 31.31 10.37 -1.97
C LYS A 181 31.45 10.80 -0.50
N ARG A 182 30.78 11.88 -0.10
CA ARG A 182 30.51 12.15 1.31
C ARG A 182 29.17 11.51 1.63
N GLU A 183 29.22 10.39 2.32
CA GLU A 183 28.11 9.91 3.14
C GLU A 183 27.82 10.99 4.19
N GLN A 184 26.75 11.76 3.99
CA GLN A 184 26.16 12.54 5.08
C GLN A 184 24.83 11.88 5.40
N GLY A 185 24.74 11.32 6.60
CA GLY A 185 23.48 10.85 7.14
C GLY A 185 22.48 12.01 7.18
N LEU A 186 21.21 11.66 6.99
CA LEU A 186 20.07 12.57 7.01
C LEU A 186 20.10 13.51 8.22
N ASP A 187 20.17 14.83 8.01
CA ASP A 187 20.18 15.81 9.10
C ASP A 187 18.74 16.14 9.56
N LEU A 188 18.19 15.23 10.36
CA LEU A 188 16.84 15.35 10.92
C LEU A 188 16.62 16.65 11.70
N VAL A 189 17.67 17.25 12.28
CA VAL A 189 17.57 18.52 13.00
C VAL A 189 17.28 19.66 12.01
N SER A 190 18.00 19.67 10.88
CA SER A 190 17.76 20.63 9.80
C SER A 190 16.38 20.45 9.17
N ILE A 191 15.93 19.22 8.94
CA ILE A 191 14.58 18.95 8.39
C ILE A 191 13.49 19.50 9.32
N LYS A 192 13.54 19.17 10.63
CA LYS A 192 12.56 19.68 11.62
C LYS A 192 12.52 21.21 11.63
N LYS A 193 13.68 21.86 11.51
CA LYS A 193 13.78 23.32 11.46
C LYS A 193 13.07 23.88 10.21
N ARG A 194 13.27 23.27 9.05
CA ARG A 194 12.63 23.67 7.79
C ARG A 194 11.10 23.50 7.82
N VAL A 195 10.61 22.39 8.38
CA VAL A 195 9.17 22.16 8.64
C VAL A 195 8.57 23.27 9.52
N GLN A 196 9.26 23.65 10.60
CA GLN A 196 8.81 24.74 11.48
C GLN A 196 8.83 26.12 10.78
N GLN A 197 9.79 26.36 9.89
CA GLN A 197 9.91 27.62 9.16
C GLN A 197 8.71 27.85 8.24
N VAL A 198 8.23 26.81 7.55
CA VAL A 198 7.02 26.91 6.69
C VAL A 198 5.79 27.29 7.52
N LEU A 199 5.57 26.69 8.69
CA LEU A 199 4.46 27.09 9.57
C LEU A 199 4.57 28.53 10.06
N THR A 200 5.81 29.00 10.30
CA THR A 200 6.05 30.37 10.76
C THR A 200 5.84 31.37 9.62
N LYS A 201 6.25 31.03 8.40
CA LYS A 201 6.01 31.81 7.18
C LYS A 201 4.53 32.08 6.95
N HIS A 202 3.67 31.08 7.18
CA HIS A 202 2.22 31.17 6.95
C HIS A 202 1.41 31.57 8.19
N GLN A 203 2.05 31.99 9.28
CA GLN A 203 1.38 32.18 10.57
C GLN A 203 0.14 33.08 10.53
N ALA A 204 0.21 34.24 9.87
CA ALA A 204 -0.89 35.19 9.83
C ALA A 204 -2.12 34.62 9.10
N VAL A 205 -1.89 34.02 7.93
CA VAL A 205 -2.94 33.44 7.09
C VAL A 205 -3.52 32.17 7.72
N LEU A 206 -2.68 31.35 8.36
CA LEU A 206 -3.14 30.16 9.08
C LEU A 206 -3.97 30.52 10.30
N SER A 207 -3.56 31.53 11.07
CA SER A 207 -4.33 32.00 12.22
C SER A 207 -5.73 32.47 11.80
N GLU A 208 -5.82 33.23 10.71
CA GLU A 208 -7.10 33.66 10.14
C GLU A 208 -7.94 32.47 9.67
N ALA A 209 -7.36 31.57 8.88
CA ALA A 209 -8.06 30.36 8.40
C ALA A 209 -8.55 29.48 9.56
N PHE A 210 -7.76 29.34 10.61
CA PHE A 210 -8.12 28.55 11.78
C PHE A 210 -9.23 29.21 12.59
N SER A 211 -9.22 30.54 12.70
CA SER A 211 -10.26 31.28 13.43
C SER A 211 -11.68 31.03 12.90
N LEU A 212 -11.80 30.77 11.58
CA LEU A 212 -13.08 30.45 10.94
C LEU A 212 -13.64 29.07 11.29
N SER A 213 -12.81 28.14 11.77
CA SER A 213 -13.22 26.73 12.00
C SER A 213 -12.52 26.08 13.19
N LEU A 214 -12.16 26.88 14.19
CA LEU A 214 -11.25 26.48 15.28
C LEU A 214 -11.73 25.26 16.06
N SER A 215 -13.04 25.15 16.31
CA SER A 215 -13.62 24.01 17.02
C SER A 215 -13.52 22.71 16.21
N SER A 216 -13.78 22.77 14.90
CA SER A 216 -13.68 21.62 14.00
C SER A 216 -12.23 21.17 13.87
N ILE A 217 -11.30 22.12 13.71
CA ILE A 217 -9.86 21.84 13.66
C ILE A 217 -9.40 21.19 14.95
N PHE A 218 -9.78 21.73 16.11
CA PHE A 218 -9.37 21.18 17.39
C PHE A 218 -9.85 19.74 17.57
N ASN A 219 -11.11 19.44 17.21
CA ASN A 219 -11.67 18.10 17.30
C ASN A 219 -10.92 17.11 16.38
N GLU A 220 -10.61 17.51 15.14
CA GLU A 220 -9.81 16.68 14.23
C GLU A 220 -8.38 16.48 14.76
N MET A 221 -7.73 17.53 15.24
CA MET A 221 -6.39 17.47 15.83
C MET A 221 -6.34 16.58 17.08
N ALA A 222 -7.40 16.58 17.90
CA ALA A 222 -7.52 15.67 19.04
C ALA A 222 -7.71 14.22 18.58
N GLY A 223 -8.55 14.00 17.56
CA GLY A 223 -8.79 12.69 16.97
C GLY A 223 -7.53 12.05 16.36
N VAL A 224 -6.61 12.87 15.81
CA VAL A 224 -5.32 12.39 15.28
C VAL A 224 -4.18 12.41 16.32
N GLY A 225 -4.47 12.80 17.57
CA GLY A 225 -3.51 12.79 18.67
C GLY A 225 -2.46 13.90 18.64
N ILE A 226 -2.72 15.02 17.96
CA ILE A 226 -1.84 16.20 17.94
C ILE A 226 -2.05 17.09 19.18
N VAL A 227 -3.30 17.21 19.65
CA VAL A 227 -3.65 17.97 20.86
C VAL A 227 -4.40 17.08 21.86
N SER A 228 -4.33 17.41 23.16
CA SER A 228 -5.18 16.79 24.17
C SER A 228 -6.53 17.50 24.24
N ASN A 229 -7.59 16.76 24.58
CA ASN A 229 -8.94 17.31 24.80
C ASN A 229 -8.98 18.40 25.90
N ASP A 230 -8.04 18.36 26.84
CA ASP A 230 -7.93 19.31 27.95
C ASP A 230 -7.14 20.58 27.58
N SER A 231 -6.67 20.70 26.34
CA SER A 231 -5.89 21.85 25.87
C SER A 231 -6.78 23.05 25.59
N GLU A 232 -6.23 24.25 25.74
CA GLU A 232 -6.86 25.48 25.26
C GLU A 232 -7.16 25.38 23.76
N LYS A 233 -8.39 25.75 23.36
CA LYS A 233 -8.80 25.76 21.95
C LYS A 233 -8.33 27.06 21.29
N SER A 234 -7.05 27.12 20.90
CA SER A 234 -6.45 28.23 20.17
C SER A 234 -5.50 27.75 19.07
N TYR A 235 -5.27 28.60 18.07
CA TYR A 235 -4.29 28.34 17.01
C TYR A 235 -2.90 28.11 17.61
N GLU A 236 -2.53 28.96 18.58
CA GLU A 236 -1.26 28.94 19.28
C GLU A 236 -1.07 27.63 20.04
N ALA A 237 -2.11 27.13 20.70
CA ALA A 237 -2.07 25.85 21.42
C ALA A 237 -1.88 24.68 20.47
N ILE A 238 -2.58 24.66 19.32
CA ILE A 238 -2.45 23.61 18.31
C ILE A 238 -1.03 23.59 17.72
N ILE A 239 -0.52 24.74 17.29
CA ILE A 239 0.82 24.84 16.70
C ILE A 239 1.92 24.54 17.72
N LYS A 240 1.75 24.99 18.98
CA LYS A 240 2.69 24.67 20.07
C LYS A 240 2.73 23.17 20.32
N SER A 241 1.56 22.52 20.42
CA SER A 241 1.47 21.07 20.63
C SER A 241 2.10 20.30 19.49
N PHE A 242 1.83 20.70 18.25
CA PHE A 242 2.49 20.15 17.06
C PHE A 242 4.01 20.24 17.16
N LYS A 243 4.56 21.43 17.42
CA LYS A 243 6.02 21.67 17.55
C LYS A 243 6.66 20.83 18.66
N VAL A 244 5.99 20.71 19.80
CA VAL A 244 6.45 19.88 20.93
C VAL A 244 6.48 18.40 20.52
N GLY A 245 5.39 17.86 19.98
CA GLY A 245 5.34 16.46 19.54
C GLY A 245 6.39 16.15 18.46
N MET A 246 6.58 17.06 17.49
CA MET A 246 7.59 16.94 16.44
C MET A 246 9.01 16.82 16.99
N SER A 247 9.31 17.47 18.13
CA SER A 247 10.64 17.40 18.75
C SER A 247 11.01 15.97 19.17
N PHE A 248 10.02 15.14 19.53
CA PHE A 248 10.21 13.76 19.97
C PHE A 248 10.43 12.74 18.84
N MET A 249 10.19 13.11 17.58
CA MET A 249 10.35 12.21 16.44
C MET A 249 11.84 11.86 16.24
N LYS A 250 12.20 10.57 16.21
CA LYS A 250 13.60 10.14 16.19
C LYS A 250 14.08 9.70 14.81
N SER A 251 13.17 9.51 13.87
CA SER A 251 13.46 9.11 12.50
C SER A 251 12.70 9.97 11.48
N SER A 252 13.13 9.90 10.22
CA SER A 252 12.42 10.55 9.10
C SER A 252 11.00 10.00 8.96
N SER A 253 10.83 8.68 9.10
CA SER A 253 9.51 8.02 9.02
C SER A 253 8.56 8.48 10.13
N ASP A 254 9.06 8.64 11.35
CA ASP A 254 8.24 9.14 12.47
C ASP A 254 7.82 10.59 12.22
N LEU A 255 8.76 11.42 11.75
CA LEU A 255 8.52 12.82 11.43
C LEU A 255 7.51 12.97 10.29
N GLU A 256 7.66 12.17 9.23
CA GLU A 256 6.75 12.14 8.09
C GLU A 256 5.34 11.74 8.52
N SER A 257 5.21 10.61 9.22
CA SER A 257 3.92 10.13 9.76
C SER A 257 3.24 11.16 10.65
N TYR A 258 4.02 11.86 11.49
CA TYR A 258 3.52 12.88 12.39
C TYR A 258 3.02 14.14 11.65
N CYS A 259 3.78 14.62 10.66
CA CYS A 259 3.37 15.71 9.77
C CYS A 259 2.12 15.35 8.94
N VAL A 260 2.06 14.12 8.42
CA VAL A 260 0.91 13.59 7.67
C VAL A 260 -0.36 13.57 8.52
N LYS A 261 -0.29 13.15 9.78
CA LYS A 261 -1.44 13.20 10.70
C LYS A 261 -1.96 14.63 10.88
N PHE A 262 -1.05 15.59 11.04
CA PHE A 262 -1.40 16.99 11.16
C PHE A 262 -2.10 17.50 9.89
N LEU A 263 -1.50 17.26 8.71
CA LEU A 263 -2.09 17.69 7.43
C LEU A 263 -3.46 17.05 7.18
N ASN A 264 -3.59 15.74 7.38
CA ASN A 264 -4.85 15.04 7.18
C ASN A 264 -5.97 15.54 8.09
N GLY A 265 -5.65 15.87 9.35
CA GLY A 265 -6.64 16.45 10.25
C GLY A 265 -7.11 17.83 9.78
N LEU A 266 -6.22 18.66 9.23
CA LEU A 266 -6.61 19.95 8.64
C LEU A 266 -7.47 19.76 7.38
N SER A 267 -7.10 18.81 6.52
CA SER A 267 -7.80 18.55 5.26
C SER A 267 -9.23 18.07 5.46
N LYS A 268 -9.51 17.30 6.53
CA LYS A 268 -10.86 16.84 6.88
C LYS A 268 -11.83 17.96 7.23
N VAL A 269 -11.33 19.10 7.71
CA VAL A 269 -12.17 20.26 8.04
C VAL A 269 -12.76 20.91 6.77
N GLY A 270 -12.04 20.84 5.65
CA GLY A 270 -12.48 21.46 4.39
C GLY A 270 -12.25 22.97 4.32
N GLY A 271 -12.83 23.62 3.31
CA GLY A 271 -12.78 25.08 3.14
C GLY A 271 -11.36 25.66 3.06
N PRO A 272 -11.12 26.88 3.58
CA PRO A 272 -9.80 27.51 3.63
C PRO A 272 -8.75 26.68 4.39
N VAL A 273 -9.17 25.86 5.36
CA VAL A 273 -8.28 25.02 6.17
C VAL A 273 -7.69 23.88 5.33
N ALA A 274 -8.49 23.25 4.46
CA ALA A 274 -7.99 22.23 3.54
C ALA A 274 -7.02 22.82 2.50
N LEU A 275 -7.31 24.01 1.97
CA LEU A 275 -6.39 24.72 1.05
C LEU A 275 -5.06 25.07 1.73
N ALA A 276 -5.12 25.47 3.00
CA ALA A 276 -3.92 25.70 3.80
C ALA A 276 -3.12 24.41 4.02
N ALA A 277 -3.79 23.27 4.23
CA ALA A 277 -3.14 21.98 4.32
C ALA A 277 -2.43 21.60 3.01
N GLU A 278 -3.07 21.83 1.85
CA GLU A 278 -2.46 21.59 0.52
C GLU A 278 -1.19 22.44 0.35
N THR A 279 -1.29 23.73 0.65
CA THR A 279 -0.17 24.67 0.55
C THR A 279 0.99 24.29 1.46
N ILE A 280 0.71 23.92 2.72
CA ILE A 280 1.75 23.49 3.67
C ILE A 280 2.39 22.17 3.20
N CYS A 281 1.60 21.23 2.66
CA CYS A 281 2.08 19.95 2.18
C CYS A 281 3.11 20.11 1.04
N ASP A 282 2.78 20.95 0.06
CA ASP A 282 3.69 21.27 -1.06
C ASP A 282 4.98 21.92 -0.56
N GLU A 283 4.87 22.94 0.31
CA GLU A 283 6.03 23.66 0.83
C GLU A 283 6.89 22.81 1.78
N TRP A 284 6.30 21.90 2.56
CA TRP A 284 7.09 20.96 3.36
C TRP A 284 7.82 19.94 2.50
N THR A 285 7.20 19.48 1.40
CA THR A 285 7.84 18.58 0.45
C THR A 285 9.07 19.25 -0.17
N GLU A 286 8.91 20.48 -0.65
CA GLU A 286 10.01 21.28 -1.19
C GLU A 286 11.08 21.58 -0.13
N ALA A 287 10.67 22.03 1.06
CA ALA A 287 11.59 22.37 2.15
C ALA A 287 12.30 21.15 2.73
N SER A 288 11.83 19.93 2.48
CA SER A 288 12.55 18.71 2.85
C SER A 288 13.57 18.27 1.80
N GLU A 289 13.69 18.97 0.66
CA GLU A 289 14.56 18.58 -0.46
C GLU A 289 14.23 17.16 -0.99
N GLY A 290 12.98 16.72 -0.82
CA GLY A 290 12.53 15.37 -1.17
C GLY A 290 12.88 14.29 -0.14
N GLU A 291 13.46 14.64 1.01
CA GLU A 291 13.79 13.71 2.10
C GLU A 291 12.55 13.23 2.88
N LEU A 292 11.48 14.05 2.89
CA LEU A 292 10.17 13.70 3.42
C LEU A 292 9.14 13.76 2.28
N LEU A 293 8.36 12.69 2.13
CA LEU A 293 7.31 12.62 1.13
C LEU A 293 5.96 12.72 1.81
N PHE A 294 5.31 13.86 1.68
CA PHE A 294 3.97 14.07 2.21
C PHE A 294 2.96 13.75 1.10
N ASP A 295 2.58 12.47 0.95
CA ASP A 295 1.56 12.05 -0.04
C ASP A 295 0.13 12.49 0.34
N CYS A 296 0.01 13.47 1.23
CA CYS A 296 -1.25 13.89 1.79
C CYS A 296 -1.75 15.10 1.04
N LEU A 297 -2.54 14.82 0.00
CA LEU A 297 -3.86 15.41 -0.22
C LEU A 297 -4.36 14.85 -1.54
N ALA A 298 -5.53 14.21 -1.49
CA ALA A 298 -6.24 13.81 -2.70
C ALA A 298 -6.31 15.05 -3.59
N LYS A 299 -5.51 15.07 -4.66
CA LYS A 299 -5.47 16.17 -5.63
C LYS A 299 -6.91 16.44 -6.02
N ARG A 300 -7.48 17.56 -5.55
CA ARG A 300 -8.66 18.11 -6.21
C ARG A 300 -8.22 18.36 -7.64
N THR A 301 -8.67 17.50 -8.54
CA THR A 301 -8.68 17.75 -9.97
C THR A 301 -9.13 19.20 -10.16
N LYS A 302 -8.20 20.06 -10.58
CA LYS A 302 -8.49 21.40 -11.07
C LYS A 302 -9.41 21.23 -12.28
N ASN A 303 -10.71 21.27 -12.04
CA ASN A 303 -11.69 21.59 -13.05
C ASN A 303 -11.90 23.10 -13.00
N THR A 304 -11.02 23.84 -13.67
CA THR A 304 -11.29 24.96 -14.60
C THR A 304 -10.01 25.70 -14.94
#